data_AF-W1DU10-F1
#
_entry.id   AF-W1DU10-F1
#
_cell.length_a   1.000
_cell.length_b   1.000
_cell.length_c   1.000
_cell.angle_alpha   90.00
_cell.angle_beta   90.00
_cell.angle_gamma   90.00
#
_symmetry.space_group_name_H-M   'P 1'
#
loop_
_entity.id
_entity.type
_entity.pdbx_description
1 polymer ?
#
loop_
_entity_poly.entity_id
_entity_poly.type
_entity_poly.pdbx_seq_one_letter_code
_entity_poly.pdbx_strand_id
1 'polypeptide(L)'
;MKFREIKVGLMLLLPWQEAWAAEAFSFNRAHLHGAAQVDLQKYQYGNPLHAGQYRSTLSVNGRDLGEETFVIQEHDGQLEPCISPSLFDALQLKDAQWPTAATCLRFFADR
;
A
#
# COMPACT_ATOMS: atom_id res chain seq x y z
N MET A 1 5.63 46.86 -41.47
CA MET A 1 5.73 45.39 -41.29
C MET A 1 4.58 44.95 -40.37
N LYS A 2 3.78 43.94 -40.78
CA LYS A 2 2.66 43.40 -40.00
C LYS A 2 3.16 42.20 -39.17
N PHE A 3 3.06 42.27 -37.85
CA PHE A 3 3.32 41.13 -36.97
C PHE A 3 2.12 40.17 -37.01
N ARG A 4 2.35 38.91 -37.42
CA ARG A 4 1.36 37.83 -37.32
C ARG A 4 1.46 37.25 -35.91
N GLU A 5 0.33 37.18 -35.21
CA GLU A 5 0.21 36.46 -33.94
C GLU A 5 0.52 34.98 -34.14
N ILE A 6 1.43 34.45 -33.32
CA ILE A 6 1.71 33.01 -33.22
C ILE A 6 0.94 32.52 -31.99
N LYS A 7 -0.15 31.78 -32.20
CA LYS A 7 -0.83 31.04 -31.14
C LYS A 7 0.05 29.84 -30.76
N VAL A 8 0.86 30.00 -29.72
CA VAL A 8 1.57 28.87 -29.10
C VAL A 8 0.58 28.16 -28.18
N GLY A 9 0.01 27.05 -28.65
CA GLY A 9 -0.77 26.15 -27.81
C GLY A 9 0.17 25.40 -26.86
N LEU A 10 -0.08 25.52 -25.56
CA LEU A 10 0.63 24.77 -24.53
C LEU A 10 0.26 23.28 -24.64
N MET A 11 1.14 22.45 -25.21
CA MET A 11 1.03 20.99 -25.09
C MET A 11 1.70 20.56 -23.79
N LEU A 12 0.89 20.17 -22.80
CA LEU A 12 1.35 19.50 -21.58
C LEU A 12 1.74 18.06 -21.93
N LEU A 13 3.03 17.81 -22.10
CA LEU A 13 3.59 16.46 -22.12
C LEU A 13 3.66 15.96 -20.68
N LEU A 14 2.64 15.22 -20.25
CA LEU A 14 2.70 14.50 -18.99
C LEU A 14 3.77 13.41 -19.13
N PRO A 15 4.83 13.40 -18.30
CA PRO A 15 5.76 12.28 -18.29
C PRO A 15 4.99 11.07 -17.79
N TRP A 16 4.72 10.14 -18.71
CA TRP A 16 4.21 8.82 -18.39
C TRP A 16 5.29 8.10 -17.57
N GLN A 17 5.19 8.21 -16.24
CA GLN A 17 5.96 7.35 -15.36
C GLN A 17 5.33 5.97 -15.48
N GLU A 18 5.96 5.09 -16.25
CA GLU A 18 5.73 3.66 -16.08
C GLU A 18 6.07 3.35 -14.63
N ALA A 19 5.04 3.03 -13.84
CA ALA A 19 5.25 2.37 -12.56
C ALA A 19 6.07 1.13 -12.88
N TRP A 20 7.32 1.11 -12.43
CA TRP A 20 8.25 0.04 -12.71
C TRP A 20 7.62 -1.24 -12.17
N ALA A 21 7.09 -2.08 -13.06
CA ALA A 21 6.80 -3.45 -12.68
C ALA A 21 8.15 -4.03 -12.23
N ALA A 22 8.24 -4.41 -10.96
CA ALA A 22 9.47 -5.00 -10.41
C ALA A 22 9.91 -6.16 -11.33
N GLU A 23 11.20 -6.21 -11.67
CA GLU A 23 11.72 -7.31 -12.49
C GLU A 23 11.43 -8.65 -11.78
N ALA A 24 11.03 -9.66 -12.55
CA ALA A 24 10.72 -10.96 -12.00
C ALA A 24 11.99 -11.66 -11.51
N PHE A 25 12.02 -12.03 -10.23
CA PHE A 25 13.08 -12.82 -9.62
C PHE A 25 12.85 -14.32 -9.80
N SER A 26 13.95 -15.06 -9.99
CA SER A 26 13.95 -16.52 -9.96
C SER A 26 14.61 -17.02 -8.68
N PHE A 27 13.95 -17.96 -8.01
CA PHE A 27 14.44 -18.53 -6.75
C PHE A 27 14.89 -19.98 -6.93
N ASN A 28 16.09 -20.29 -6.47
CA ASN A 28 16.63 -21.64 -6.51
C ASN A 28 16.05 -22.50 -5.37
N ARG A 29 15.27 -23.53 -5.74
CA ARG A 29 14.64 -24.47 -4.81
C ARG A 29 15.64 -25.25 -3.95
N ALA A 30 16.89 -25.40 -4.38
CA ALA A 30 17.91 -26.12 -3.63
C ALA A 30 18.22 -25.50 -2.25
N HIS A 31 17.88 -24.22 -2.05
CA HIS A 31 18.05 -23.52 -0.77
C HIS A 31 16.86 -23.66 0.19
N LEU A 32 15.78 -24.34 -0.22
CA LEU A 32 14.65 -24.63 0.66
C LEU A 32 14.96 -25.86 1.52
N HIS A 33 15.53 -25.64 2.70
CA HIS A 33 15.83 -26.69 3.66
C HIS A 33 14.65 -26.90 4.62
N GLY A 34 14.12 -28.12 4.71
CA GLY A 34 13.08 -28.48 5.68
C GLY A 34 11.68 -27.89 5.43
N ALA A 35 11.48 -27.16 4.33
CA ALA A 35 10.17 -26.62 3.95
C ALA A 35 9.41 -27.60 3.06
N ALA A 36 8.13 -27.85 3.38
CA ALA A 36 7.21 -28.53 2.47
C ALA A 36 6.97 -27.66 1.22
N GLN A 37 6.62 -28.30 0.09
CA GLN A 37 6.38 -27.71 -1.25
C GLN A 37 6.00 -26.21 -1.24
N VAL A 38 7.00 -25.33 -1.27
CA VAL A 38 6.79 -23.88 -1.38
C VAL A 38 6.71 -23.51 -2.86
N ASP A 39 5.62 -22.86 -3.24
CA ASP A 39 5.49 -22.26 -4.56
C ASP A 39 6.28 -20.95 -4.63
N LEU A 40 7.49 -21.04 -5.16
CA LEU A 40 8.40 -19.90 -5.29
C LEU A 40 7.96 -18.86 -6.33
N GLN A 41 7.07 -19.19 -7.26
CA GLN A 41 6.60 -18.22 -8.26
C GLN A 41 5.81 -17.08 -7.61
N LYS A 42 5.19 -17.32 -6.45
CA LYS A 42 4.47 -16.30 -5.67
C LYS A 42 5.35 -15.14 -5.21
N TYR A 43 6.67 -15.35 -5.14
CA TYR A 43 7.63 -14.37 -4.65
C TYR A 43 8.39 -13.65 -5.78
N GLN A 44 8.08 -13.95 -7.05
CA GLN A 44 8.83 -13.42 -8.19
C GLN A 44 8.82 -11.90 -8.28
N TYR A 45 7.86 -11.22 -7.64
CA TYR A 45 7.80 -9.76 -7.60
C TYR A 45 8.07 -9.19 -6.19
N GLY A 46 8.79 -9.93 -5.36
CA GLY A 46 9.05 -9.61 -3.95
C GLY A 46 8.14 -10.39 -2.99
N ASN A 47 8.06 -9.95 -1.74
CA ASN A 47 7.25 -10.61 -0.73
C ASN A 47 5.77 -10.21 -0.91
N PRO A 48 4.88 -11.15 -1.31
CA PRO A 48 3.47 -10.83 -1.43
C PRO A 48 2.90 -10.49 -0.06
N LEU A 49 2.03 -9.48 -0.03
CA LEU A 49 1.15 -9.27 1.11
C LEU A 49 0.02 -10.31 1.04
N HIS A 50 -0.43 -10.79 2.19
CA HIS A 50 -1.55 -11.72 2.31
C HIS A 50 -2.57 -11.17 3.29
N ALA A 51 -3.82 -11.63 3.20
CA ALA A 51 -4.79 -11.35 4.26
C ALA A 51 -4.35 -12.06 5.56
N GLY A 52 -4.44 -11.37 6.70
CA GLY A 52 -4.01 -11.91 7.98
C GLY A 52 -3.57 -10.85 8.98
N GLN A 53 -3.07 -11.31 10.13
CA GLN A 53 -2.53 -10.45 11.19
C GLN A 53 -1.04 -10.17 10.96
N TYR A 54 -0.68 -8.91 11.11
CA TYR A 54 0.69 -8.40 10.99
C TYR A 54 1.05 -7.60 12.23
N ARG A 55 2.33 -7.63 12.59
CA ARG A 55 2.92 -6.77 13.61
C ARG A 55 3.99 -5.91 12.96
N SER A 56 3.89 -4.60 13.13
CA SER A 56 4.86 -3.64 12.57
C SER A 56 4.87 -2.36 13.39
N THR A 57 5.91 -1.55 13.20
CA THR A 57 5.95 -0.18 13.70
C THR A 57 4.86 0.66 13.03
N LEU A 58 4.02 1.30 13.83
CA LEU A 58 3.09 2.34 13.42
C LEU A 58 3.82 3.68 13.37
N SER A 59 3.87 4.29 12.20
CA SER A 59 4.45 5.62 12.00
C SER A 59 3.42 6.55 11.36
N VAL A 60 3.24 7.75 11.93
CA VAL A 60 2.32 8.78 11.44
C VAL A 60 3.12 10.04 11.16
N ASN A 61 3.08 10.52 9.93
CA ASN A 61 3.84 11.71 9.48
C ASN A 61 5.35 11.62 9.80
N GLY A 62 5.92 10.42 9.66
CA GLY A 62 7.35 10.16 9.90
C GLY A 62 7.73 10.05 11.38
N ARG A 63 6.76 10.06 12.30
CA ARG A 63 6.97 9.82 13.72
C ARG A 63 6.46 8.44 14.11
N ASP A 64 7.34 7.65 14.69
CA ASP A 64 6.99 6.33 15.22
C ASP A 64 6.18 6.48 16.51
N LEU A 65 5.04 5.79 16.56
CA LEU A 65 4.11 5.76 17.69
C LEU A 65 4.26 4.48 18.52
N GLY A 66 4.79 3.41 17.93
CA GLY A 66 5.04 2.14 18.61
C GLY A 66 4.86 0.92 17.71
N GLU A 67 5.01 -0.27 18.28
CA GLU A 67 4.69 -1.53 17.59
C GLU A 67 3.20 -1.83 17.74
N GLU A 68 2.51 -2.04 16.61
CA GLU A 68 1.08 -2.34 16.60
C GLU A 68 0.78 -3.63 15.83
N THR A 69 -0.29 -4.29 16.25
CA THR A 69 -0.85 -5.43 15.51
C THR A 69 -2.08 -4.96 14.73
N PHE A 70 -2.10 -5.20 13.43
CA PHE A 70 -3.20 -4.85 12.55
C PHE A 70 -3.54 -6.01 11.62
N VAL A 71 -4.69 -5.92 10.96
CA VAL A 71 -5.18 -6.96 10.06
C VAL A 71 -5.16 -6.42 8.63
N ILE A 72 -4.59 -7.17 7.70
CA ILE A 72 -4.81 -6.98 6.26
C ILE A 72 -6.01 -7.83 5.86
N GLN A 73 -6.98 -7.23 5.17
CA GLN A 73 -8.15 -7.91 4.62
C GLN A 73 -8.18 -7.76 3.11
N GLU A 74 -8.86 -8.70 2.44
CA GLU A 74 -9.15 -8.58 1.01
C GLU A 74 -10.56 -8.02 0.83
N HIS A 75 -10.66 -6.93 0.08
CA HIS A 75 -11.93 -6.31 -0.30
C HIS A 75 -11.89 -5.99 -1.80
N ASP A 76 -12.85 -6.51 -2.57
CA ASP A 76 -12.92 -6.37 -4.04
C ASP A 76 -11.60 -6.73 -4.77
N GLY A 77 -10.90 -7.76 -4.28
CA GLY A 77 -9.62 -8.19 -4.86
C GLY A 77 -8.43 -7.27 -4.57
N GLN A 78 -8.58 -6.31 -3.66
CA GLN A 78 -7.50 -5.46 -3.15
C GLN A 78 -7.21 -5.79 -1.69
N LEU A 79 -5.91 -5.87 -1.34
CA LEU A 79 -5.47 -6.04 0.04
C LEU A 79 -5.34 -4.68 0.70
N GLU A 80 -6.03 -4.50 1.82
CA GLU A 80 -6.05 -3.25 2.56
C GLU A 80 -5.95 -3.48 4.07
N PRO A 81 -5.29 -2.58 4.81
CA PRO A 81 -5.30 -2.61 6.26
C PRO A 81 -6.70 -2.26 6.78
N CYS A 82 -7.19 -3.10 7.67
CA CYS A 82 -8.36 -2.85 8.47
C CYS A 82 -7.97 -2.06 9.71
N ILE A 83 -8.45 -0.83 9.81
CA ILE A 83 -8.28 -0.02 11.03
C ILE A 83 -9.29 -0.54 12.06
N SER A 84 -8.78 -1.27 13.05
CA SER A 84 -9.55 -1.70 14.22
C SER A 84 -9.76 -0.54 15.20
N PRO A 85 -10.68 -0.66 16.19
CA PRO A 85 -10.81 0.33 17.25
C PRO A 85 -9.48 0.60 17.98
N SER A 86 -8.71 -0.45 18.27
CA SER A 86 -7.41 -0.31 18.94
C SER A 86 -6.39 0.46 18.09
N LEU A 87 -6.32 0.20 16.78
CA LEU A 87 -5.43 0.92 15.88
C LEU A 87 -5.89 2.38 15.72
N PHE A 88 -7.20 2.61 15.65
CA PHE A 88 -7.76 3.96 15.59
C PHE A 88 -7.36 4.81 16.80
N ASP A 89 -7.44 4.23 18.01
CA ASP A 89 -7.00 4.89 19.24
C ASP A 89 -5.49 5.15 19.21
N ALA A 90 -4.69 4.20 18.73
CA ALA A 90 -3.24 4.32 18.60
C ALA A 90 -2.80 5.40 17.61
N LEU A 91 -3.61 5.67 16.56
CA LEU A 91 -3.35 6.74 15.59
C LEU A 91 -3.45 8.15 16.20
N GLN A 92 -4.10 8.31 17.36
CA GLN A 92 -4.26 9.58 18.08
C GLN A 92 -4.79 10.72 17.19
N LEU A 93 -5.75 10.39 16.33
CA LEU A 93 -6.33 11.34 15.37
C LEU A 93 -7.10 12.43 16.13
N LYS A 94 -6.76 13.70 15.86
CA LYS A 94 -7.42 14.84 16.47
C LYS A 94 -8.85 14.98 15.96
N ASP A 95 -9.80 15.23 16.88
CA ASP A 95 -11.21 15.48 16.59
C ASP A 95 -11.92 14.34 15.84
N ALA A 96 -11.34 13.13 15.82
CA ALA A 96 -11.90 11.95 15.19
C ALA A 96 -12.61 11.08 16.25
N GLN A 97 -13.71 10.44 15.86
CA GLN A 97 -14.47 9.53 16.71
C GLN A 97 -14.68 8.20 15.98
N TRP A 98 -14.58 7.09 16.72
CA TRP A 98 -14.89 5.78 16.17
C TRP A 98 -16.38 5.71 15.78
N PRO A 99 -16.73 5.31 14.54
CA PRO A 99 -18.11 5.13 14.15
C PRO A 99 -18.75 3.93 14.86
N THR A 100 -19.87 4.13 15.54
CA THR A 100 -20.47 3.13 16.47
C THR A 100 -20.77 1.77 15.85
N ALA A 101 -21.07 1.71 14.55
CA ALA A 101 -21.39 0.47 13.83
C ALA A 101 -20.23 -0.11 13.02
N ALA A 102 -19.07 0.56 13.01
CA ALA A 102 -17.91 0.06 12.28
C ALA A 102 -17.23 -1.06 13.09
N THR A 103 -16.91 -2.14 12.39
CA THR A 103 -15.96 -3.17 12.86
C THR A 103 -14.58 -2.97 12.27
N CYS A 104 -14.49 -2.16 11.21
CA CYS A 104 -13.29 -1.92 10.43
C CYS A 104 -13.42 -0.59 9.68
N LEU A 105 -12.43 0.31 9.80
CA LEU A 105 -12.32 1.47 8.91
C LEU A 105 -11.27 1.22 7.83
N ARG A 106 -11.50 1.82 6.67
CA ARG A 106 -10.61 1.74 5.50
C ARG A 106 -9.87 3.06 5.37
N PHE A 107 -8.60 3.02 4.97
CA PHE A 107 -7.92 4.22 4.50
C PHE A 107 -8.42 4.53 3.10
N PHE A 108 -9.18 5.62 2.97
CA PHE A 108 -9.47 6.20 1.67
C PHE A 108 -8.41 7.25 1.40
N ALA A 109 -7.58 7.03 0.38
CA ALA A 109 -6.85 8.13 -0.22
C ALA A 109 -7.85 8.87 -1.11
N ASP A 110 -8.19 10.11 -0.76
CA ASP A 110 -8.83 11.02 -1.72
C ASP A 110 -7.88 11.14 -2.92
N ARG A 111 -8.30 10.61 -4.07
CA ARG A 111 -7.60 10.77 -5.34
C ARG A 111 -8.04 12.04 -6.03
#